data_AF-A0A1Q3PKL2-F1
#
_entry.id   AF-A0A1Q3PKL2-F1
#
_cell.length_a   1.000
_cell.length_b   1.000
_cell.length_c   1.000
_cell.angle_alpha   90.00
_cell.angle_beta   90.00
_cell.angle_gamma   90.00
#
_symmetry.space_group_name_H-M   'P 1'
#
loop_
_entity.id
_entity.type
_entity.pdbx_description
1 polymer ?
#
loop_
_entity_poly.entity_id
_entity_poly.type
_entity_poly.pdbx_seq_one_letter_code
_entity_poly.pdbx_strand_id
1 'polypeptide(L)' 'MEEFQVWVLSVDLDQSTGSLQCEDGNGQVLCKKQILFTDFPLAEIKIYVSDNVILLPSEY' A
#
# COMPACT_ATOMS: atom_id res chain seq x y z
N MET A 1 5.34 4.07 -21.05
CA MET A 1 6.14 3.57 -19.91
C MET A 1 5.14 3.37 -18.80
N GLU A 2 4.89 2.12 -18.43
CA GLU A 2 3.97 1.79 -17.34
C GLU A 2 4.73 1.98 -16.03
N GLU A 3 4.48 3.09 -15.33
CA GLU A 3 5.02 3.36 -14.00
C GLU A 3 4.26 2.47 -13.00
N PHE A 4 4.69 1.21 -12.90
CA PHE A 4 4.16 0.27 -11.92
C PHE A 4 4.75 0.57 -10.55
N GLN A 5 3.92 1.04 -9.63
CA GLN A 5 4.30 1.33 -8.26
C GLN A 5 3.73 0.27 -7.33
N VAL A 6 4.58 -0.29 -6.46
CA VAL A 6 4.15 -1.25 -5.44
C VAL A 6 3.98 -0.52 -4.13
N TRP A 7 2.82 -0.62 -3.52
CA TRP A 7 2.47 0.02 -2.26
C TRP A 7 2.19 -1.05 -1.21
N VAL A 8 2.95 -1.10 -0.12
CA VAL A 8 2.69 -2.01 1.00
C VAL A 8 1.96 -1.23 2.07
N LEU A 9 0.71 -1.61 2.36
CA LEU A 9 -0.06 -1.10 3.49
C LEU A 9 0.04 -2.11 4.64
N SER A 10 0.74 -1.72 5.70
CA SER A 10 0.78 -2.47 6.96
C SER A 10 -0.19 -1.82 7.94
N VAL A 11 -1.15 -2.60 8.46
CA VAL A 11 -2.17 -2.13 9.40
C VAL A 11 -1.92 -2.73 10.77
N ASP A 12 -1.85 -1.87 11.76
CA ASP A 12 -1.87 -2.22 13.17
C ASP A 12 -3.33 -2.40 13.59
N LEU A 13 -3.77 -3.65 13.72
CA LEU A 13 -5.14 -3.98 14.11
C LEU A 13 -5.47 -3.56 15.55
N ASP A 14 -4.45 -3.40 16.41
CA ASP A 14 -4.61 -2.99 17.81
C ASP A 14 -4.96 -1.49 17.90
N GLN A 15 -4.22 -0.65 17.18
CA GLN A 15 -4.44 0.80 17.17
C GLN A 15 -5.31 1.29 16.00
N SER A 16 -5.74 0.37 15.12
CA SER A 16 -6.38 0.69 13.84
C SER A 16 -5.57 1.70 13.01
N THR A 17 -4.25 1.71 13.15
CA THR A 17 -3.36 2.62 12.40
C THR A 17 -2.76 1.88 11.22
N GLY A 18 -2.33 2.58 10.18
CA GLY A 18 -1.75 1.97 9.00
C GLY A 18 -0.49 2.70 8.53
N SER A 19 0.34 2.01 7.77
CA SER A 19 1.58 2.53 7.19
C SER A 19 1.61 2.11 5.73
N LEU A 20 1.51 3.06 4.82
CA LEU A 20 1.68 2.86 3.38
C LEU A 20 3.11 3.18 2.98
N GLN A 21 3.77 2.26 2.29
CA GLN A 21 5.09 2.44 1.72
C GLN A 21 5.06 2.12 0.24
N CYS A 22 5.44 3.08 -0.60
CA CYS A 22 5.50 2.97 -2.05
C CYS A 22 6.94 2.70 -2.52
N GLU A 23 7.10 1.72 -3.40
CA GLU A 23 8.35 1.27 -4.00
C GLU A 23 8.20 1.25 -5.54
N ASP A 24 9.16 1.85 -6.25
CA ASP A 24 9.17 1.96 -7.73
C ASP A 24 9.61 0.66 -8.44
N GLY A 25 9.76 -0.45 -7.72
CA GLY A 25 10.37 -1.68 -8.25
C GLY A 25 11.90 -1.59 -8.50
N ASN A 26 12.49 -0.39 -8.48
CA ASN A 26 13.94 -0.16 -8.48
C ASN A 26 14.57 -0.14 -7.06
N GLY A 27 13.82 -0.59 -6.04
CA GLY A 27 14.26 -0.55 -4.63
C GLY A 27 14.32 0.86 -4.04
N GLN A 28 13.78 1.86 -4.74
CA GLN A 28 13.68 3.22 -4.25
C GLN A 28 12.28 3.44 -3.65
N VAL A 29 12.26 3.80 -2.37
CA VAL A 29 11.03 4.19 -1.68
C VAL A 29 10.62 5.56 -2.21
N LEU A 30 9.58 5.59 -3.03
CA LEU A 30 9.09 6.83 -3.63
C LEU A 30 8.34 7.68 -2.63
N CYS A 31 7.50 7.02 -1.83
CA CYS A 31 6.61 7.69 -0.88
C CYS A 31 6.34 6.80 0.33
N LYS A 32 6.21 7.42 1.49
CA LYS A 32 5.69 6.77 2.69
C LYS A 32 4.58 7.63 3.26
N LYS A 33 3.45 7.02 3.61
CA LYS A 33 2.29 7.71 4.16
C LYS A 33 1.80 6.95 5.37
N GLN A 34 1.78 7.62 6.52
CA GLN A 34 1.21 7.06 7.72
C GLN A 34 -0.30 7.32 7.71
N ILE A 35 -1.08 6.27 7.86
CA ILE A 35 -2.53 6.31 8.08
C ILE A 35 -2.77 6.30 9.59
N LEU A 36 -3.41 7.35 10.10
CA LEU A 36 -3.70 7.48 11.53
C LEU A 36 -4.90 6.62 11.97
N PHE A 37 -5.79 6.29 11.04
CA PHE A 37 -6.94 5.41 11.30
C PHE A 37 -7.37 4.70 10.02
N THR A 38 -7.54 3.37 10.06
CA THR A 38 -7.97 2.54 8.93
C THR A 38 -8.94 1.46 9.41
N ASP A 39 -10.00 1.22 8.65
CA ASP A 39 -11.04 0.21 8.92
C ASP A 39 -10.69 -1.15 8.27
N PHE A 40 -9.46 -1.29 7.77
CA PHE A 40 -9.03 -2.52 7.09
C PHE A 40 -8.86 -3.68 8.09
N PRO A 41 -9.54 -4.82 7.88
CA PRO A 41 -9.44 -5.97 8.78
C PRO A 41 -8.16 -6.80 8.59
N LEU A 42 -7.33 -6.47 7.59
CA LEU A 42 -6.10 -7.17 7.24
C LEU A 42 -4.89 -6.45 7.80
N ALA A 43 -4.00 -7.16 8.50
CA ALA A 43 -2.78 -6.61 9.09
C ALA A 43 -1.72 -6.19 8.04
N GLU A 44 -1.77 -6.74 6.83
CA GLU A 44 -0.90 -6.35 5.72
C GLU A 44 -1.61 -6.60 4.40
N ILE A 45 -1.50 -5.64 3.48
CA ILE A 45 -1.94 -5.78 2.09
C ILE A 45 -0.96 -5.08 1.16
N LYS A 46 -0.60 -5.75 0.06
CA LYS A 46 0.13 -5.14 -1.05
C LYS A 46 -0.86 -4.46 -1.97
N ILE A 47 -0.54 -3.33 -2.55
CA ILE A 47 -1.39 -2.56 -3.44
C ILE A 47 -0.51 -2.28 -4.65
N TYR A 48 -1.03 -2.52 -5.84
CA TYR A 48 -0.29 -2.27 -7.07
C TYR A 48 -0.93 -1.08 -7.77
N VAL A 49 -0.16 -0.04 -8.08
CA VAL A 49 -0.67 1.13 -8.79
C VAL A 49 -0.05 1.12 -10.18
N SER A 50 -0.89 1.12 -11.20
CA SER A 50 -0.47 1.20 -12.60
C SER A 50 -1.43 2.12 -13.33
N ASP A 51 -0.91 3.13 -14.03
CA ASP A 51 -1.72 4.06 -14.85
C ASP A 51 -2.89 4.71 -14.09
N ASN A 52 -2.67 5.20 -12.85
CA ASN A 52 -3.70 5.71 -11.93
C ASN A 52 -4.78 4.68 -11.51
N VAL A 53 -4.64 3.41 -11.88
CA VAL A 53 -5.48 2.31 -11.41
C VAL A 53 -4.85 1.71 -10.16
N ILE A 54 -5.64 1.63 -9.09
CA ILE A 54 -5.26 0.97 -7.84
C ILE A 54 -5.77 -0.47 -7.90
N LEU A 55 -4.86 -1.43 -7.80
CA LEU A 55 -5.12 -2.86 -7.83
C LEU A 55 -4.87 -3.44 -6.43
N LEU A 56 -5.92 -3.99 -5.84
CA LEU A 56 -5.87 -4.69 -4.56
C LEU A 56 -5.78 -6.21 -4.83
N PRO A 57 -4.80 -6.93 -4.26
CA PRO A 57 -4.68 -8.39 -4.39
C PRO A 57 -5.73 -9.14 -3.57
N SER A 58 -6.51 -8.43 -2.74
CA SER A 58 -7.60 -9.04 -1.95
C SER A 58 -8.90 -9.22 -2.75
N GLU A 59 -9.00 -8.65 -3.96
CA GLU A 59 -10.02 -9.02 -4.95
C GLU A 59 -9.37 -9.95 -6.00
N TYR A 60 -9.20 -11.22 -5.65
CA TYR A 60 -9.00 -12.32 -6.61
C TYR A 60 -9.60 -13.62 -6.07
#